data_AF-A0A7U9RS19-F1
#
_entry.id   AF-A0A7U9RS19-F1
#
_cell.length_a   1.000
_cell.length_b   1.000
_cell.length_c   1.000
_cell.angle_alpha   90.00
_cell.angle_beta   90.00
_cell.angle_gamma   90.00
#
_symmetry.space_group_name_H-M   'P 1'
#
loop_
_entity.id
_entity.type
_entity.pdbx_description
1 polymer ?
#
loop_
_entity_poly.entity_id
_entity_poly.type
_entity_poly.pdbx_seq_one_letter_code
_entity_poly.pdbx_strand_id
1 'polypeptide(L)'
;MRKELEYHKVNKTKLKQVKDLIEQIAHKKDNIKEALCKLHEITGKEYKESDFYEYWGFMDLEDFAKLISVQEPPLVRDLTREELCWRSKRLTASMTRCAQSHKEICRFAAAGGAILTANFIDREYNRNY
;
A
#
# COMPACT_ATOMS: atom_id res chain seq x y z
N MET A 1 7.13 -22.70 -20.26
CA MET A 1 6.65 -22.27 -18.93
C MET A 1 7.58 -21.19 -18.41
N ARG A 2 7.07 -19.99 -18.10
CA ARG A 2 7.90 -18.94 -17.46
C ARG A 2 8.21 -19.39 -16.02
N LYS A 3 9.43 -19.15 -15.54
CA LYS A 3 9.73 -19.30 -14.11
C LYS A 3 8.78 -18.39 -13.34
N GLU A 4 8.10 -18.93 -12.34
CA GLU A 4 7.29 -18.12 -11.44
C GLU A 4 8.18 -17.05 -10.81
N LEU A 5 7.66 -15.82 -10.72
CA LEU A 5 8.34 -14.73 -10.03
C LEU A 5 8.39 -15.09 -8.54
N GLU A 6 9.55 -15.58 -8.08
CA GLU A 6 9.79 -15.76 -6.66
C GLU A 6 9.94 -14.40 -5.99
N TYR A 7 8.83 -13.90 -5.47
CA TYR A 7 8.84 -12.74 -4.58
C TYR A 7 9.56 -13.14 -3.29
N HIS A 8 10.72 -12.54 -3.06
CA HIS A 8 11.48 -12.78 -1.84
C HIS A 8 10.68 -12.27 -0.64
N LYS A 9 10.41 -13.16 0.33
CA LYS A 9 9.70 -12.78 1.56
C LYS A 9 10.55 -11.77 2.33
N VAL A 10 9.93 -10.66 2.71
CA VAL A 10 10.58 -9.61 3.51
C VAL A 10 11.04 -10.21 4.84
N ASN A 11 12.35 -10.11 5.11
CA ASN A 11 12.94 -10.60 6.35
C ASN A 11 12.61 -9.65 7.50
N LYS A 12 11.82 -10.12 8.48
CA LYS A 12 11.35 -9.31 9.62
C LYS A 12 12.49 -8.69 10.45
N THR A 13 13.64 -9.36 10.55
CA THR A 13 14.80 -8.86 11.28
C THR A 13 15.46 -7.69 10.55
N LYS A 14 15.57 -7.79 9.22
CA LYS A 14 16.06 -6.71 8.36
C LYS A 14 15.10 -5.51 8.36
N LEU A 15 13.79 -5.77 8.41
CA LEU A 15 12.77 -4.71 8.44
C LEU A 15 12.94 -3.78 9.66
N LYS A 16 13.25 -4.32 10.84
CA LYS A 16 13.47 -3.50 12.04
C LYS A 16 14.68 -2.58 11.87
N GLN A 17 15.80 -3.13 11.38
CA GLN A 17 17.01 -2.36 11.10
C GLN A 17 16.77 -1.24 10.07
N VAL A 18 15.97 -1.55 9.04
CA VAL A 18 15.60 -0.59 8.00
C VAL A 18 14.78 0.58 8.57
N LYS A 19 13.84 0.33 9.49
CA LYS A 19 13.09 1.40 10.17
C LYS A 19 13.99 2.32 10.98
N ASP A 20 14.88 1.74 11.79
CA ASP A 20 15.79 2.51 12.63
C ASP A 20 16.70 3.40 11.77
N LEU A 21 17.12 2.91 10.59
CA LEU A 21 17.89 3.67 9.61
C LEU A 21 17.07 4.78 8.94
N ILE A 22 15.82 4.50 8.54
CA ILE A 22 14.90 5.52 8.00
C ILE A 22 14.70 6.64 9.02
N GLU A 23 14.44 6.32 10.29
CA GLU A 23 14.25 7.33 11.33
C GLU A 23 15.52 8.15 11.58
N GLN A 24 16.71 7.53 11.55
CA GLN A 24 17.97 8.25 11.66
C GLN A 24 18.17 9.26 10.52
N ILE A 25 17.90 8.84 9.28
CA ILE A 25 18.01 9.69 8.08
C ILE A 25 16.96 10.81 8.13
N ALA A 26 15.71 10.45 8.43
CA ALA A 26 14.59 11.37 8.49
C ALA A 26 14.82 12.45 9.55
N HIS A 27 15.18 12.07 10.79
CA HIS A 27 15.42 13.01 11.88
C HIS A 27 16.79 13.72 11.82
N LYS A 28 17.58 13.51 10.75
CA LYS A 28 18.92 14.07 10.58
C LYS A 28 19.81 13.87 11.81
N LYS A 29 19.71 12.68 12.43
CA LYS A 29 20.59 12.29 13.53
C LYS A 29 22.01 12.04 12.99
N ASP A 30 22.99 12.01 13.89
CA ASP A 30 24.41 11.93 13.54
C ASP A 30 24.73 10.82 12.50
N ASN A 31 25.62 11.14 11.54
CA ASN A 31 26.11 10.25 10.47
C ASN A 31 25.08 9.74 9.44
N ILE A 32 24.30 10.63 8.82
CA ILE A 32 23.37 10.32 7.71
C ILE A 32 24.02 9.50 6.59
N LYS A 33 25.27 9.83 6.21
CA LYS A 33 26.02 9.11 5.17
C LYS A 33 26.23 7.62 5.51
N GLU A 34 26.51 7.32 6.77
CA GLU A 34 26.71 5.96 7.24
C GLU A 34 25.39 5.17 7.25
N ALA A 35 24.29 5.84 7.64
CA ALA A 35 22.96 5.25 7.59
C ALA A 35 22.53 4.92 6.16
N LEU A 36 22.83 5.79 5.20
CA LEU A 36 22.58 5.54 3.76
C LEU A 36 23.41 4.36 3.23
N CYS A 37 24.70 4.26 3.59
CA CYS A 37 25.53 3.12 3.22
C CYS A 37 24.97 1.80 3.77
N LYS A 38 24.59 1.75 5.05
CA LYS A 38 23.97 0.56 5.67
C LYS A 38 22.64 0.20 5.01
N LEU A 39 21.85 1.19 4.62
CA LEU A 39 20.59 0.96 3.93
C LEU A 39 20.82 0.37 2.53
N HIS A 40 21.83 0.88 1.81
CA HIS A 40 22.25 0.34 0.52
C HIS A 40 22.71 -1.12 0.62
N GLU A 41 23.49 -1.47 1.66
CA GLU A 41 23.90 -2.86 1.90
C GLU A 41 22.72 -3.81 2.14
N ILE A 42 21.65 -3.32 2.78
CA ILE A 42 20.48 -4.14 3.10
C ILE A 42 19.55 -4.32 1.90
N THR A 43 19.29 -3.24 1.13
CA THR A 43 18.29 -3.25 0.06
C THR A 43 18.90 -3.41 -1.34
N GLY A 44 20.20 -3.16 -1.50
CA GLY A 44 20.89 -3.11 -2.78
C GLY A 44 20.55 -1.90 -3.64
N LYS A 45 19.86 -0.90 -3.09
CA LYS A 45 19.41 0.31 -3.82
C LYS A 45 20.15 1.54 -3.32
N GLU A 46 20.46 2.46 -4.22
CA GLU A 46 21.00 3.76 -3.84
C GLU A 46 19.86 4.70 -3.46
N TYR A 47 20.01 5.39 -2.33
CA TYR A 47 19.04 6.38 -1.86
C TYR A 47 19.72 7.72 -1.60
N LYS A 48 18.98 8.79 -1.81
CA LYS A 48 19.34 10.15 -1.42
C LYS A 48 18.56 10.54 -0.19
N GLU A 49 19.07 11.50 0.58
CA GLU A 49 18.35 12.07 1.72
C GLU A 49 16.97 12.61 1.33
N SER A 50 16.83 13.12 0.10
CA SER A 50 15.57 13.62 -0.45
C SER A 50 14.47 12.57 -0.50
N ASP A 51 14.82 11.29 -0.65
CA ASP A 51 13.89 10.19 -0.87
C ASP A 51 13.13 9.84 0.42
N PHE A 52 13.60 10.33 1.56
CA PHE A 52 12.99 10.13 2.88
C PHE A 52 12.08 11.29 3.30
N TYR A 53 12.00 12.38 2.52
CA TYR A 53 11.03 13.44 2.78
C TYR A 53 9.58 12.97 2.52
N GLU A 54 9.39 11.96 1.65
CA GLU A 54 8.07 11.41 1.34
C GLU A 54 7.47 10.63 2.52
N TYR A 55 8.32 10.01 3.35
CA TYR A 55 7.91 9.36 4.60
C TYR A 55 7.29 10.36 5.59
N TRP A 56 7.73 11.61 5.61
CA TRP A 56 7.33 12.61 6.61
C TRP A 56 5.88 13.10 6.55
N GLY A 57 5.04 12.64 5.62
CA GLY A 57 3.65 13.11 5.60
C GLY A 57 2.62 12.28 4.85
N PHE A 58 3.03 11.28 4.05
CA PHE A 58 2.10 10.56 3.19
C PHE A 58 1.95 9.06 3.51
N MET A 59 2.94 8.44 4.14
CA MET A 59 3.00 6.99 4.33
C MET A 59 3.51 6.63 5.72
N ASP A 60 2.97 5.58 6.33
CA ASP A 60 3.48 5.11 7.61
C ASP A 60 4.90 4.50 7.47
N LEU A 61 5.64 4.49 8.58
CA LEU A 61 7.02 4.03 8.61
C LEU A 61 7.13 2.56 8.21
N GLU A 62 6.10 1.77 8.53
CA GLU A 62 6.18 0.35 8.29
C GLU A 62 5.98 -0.04 6.85
N ASP A 63 5.02 0.60 6.21
CA ASP A 63 4.69 0.42 4.82
C ASP A 63 5.80 1.00 3.95
N PHE A 64 6.40 2.12 4.35
CA PHE A 64 7.60 2.63 3.71
C PHE A 64 8.78 1.65 3.87
N ALA A 65 9.04 1.13 5.08
CA ALA A 65 10.09 0.15 5.33
C ALA A 65 9.87 -1.15 4.53
N LYS A 66 8.63 -1.63 4.42
CA LYS A 66 8.28 -2.79 3.59
C LYS A 66 8.58 -2.51 2.12
N LEU A 67 8.17 -1.35 1.62
CA LEU A 67 8.32 -0.94 0.22
C LEU A 67 9.79 -0.88 -0.18
N ILE A 68 10.64 -0.25 0.63
CA ILE A 68 12.08 -0.17 0.33
C ILE A 68 12.79 -1.52 0.49
N SER A 69 12.29 -2.40 1.37
CA SER A 69 12.81 -3.75 1.57
C SER A 69 12.42 -4.73 0.45
N VAL A 70 11.47 -4.37 -0.42
CA VAL A 70 11.13 -5.19 -1.59
C VAL A 70 12.22 -5.05 -2.64
N GLN A 71 12.91 -6.16 -2.94
CA GLN A 71 13.87 -6.22 -4.04
C GLN A 71 13.18 -5.86 -5.36
N GLU A 72 13.93 -5.24 -6.28
CA GLU A 72 13.40 -5.00 -7.62
C GLU A 72 12.97 -6.32 -8.25
N PRO A 73 11.75 -6.38 -8.82
CA PRO A 73 11.30 -7.59 -9.49
C PRO A 73 12.24 -7.88 -10.67
N PRO A 74 12.58 -9.15 -10.91
CA PRO A 74 13.47 -9.50 -12.02
C PRO A 74 12.87 -9.04 -13.35
N LEU A 75 13.72 -8.45 -14.19
CA LEU A 75 13.32 -7.89 -15.48
C LEU A 75 12.81 -9.01 -16.41
N VAL A 76 11.51 -8.99 -16.70
CA VAL A 76 10.88 -9.90 -17.68
C VAL A 76 11.07 -9.32 -19.08
N ARG A 77 11.99 -9.90 -19.85
CA ARG A 77 12.40 -9.38 -21.17
C ARG A 77 11.47 -9.77 -22.33
N ASP A 78 10.53 -10.67 -22.11
CA ASP A 78 9.70 -11.31 -23.15
C ASP A 78 8.22 -10.90 -23.11
N LEU A 79 7.90 -9.69 -22.63
CA LEU A 79 6.54 -9.14 -22.69
C LEU A 79 6.23 -8.64 -24.11
N THR A 80 5.32 -9.31 -24.80
CA THR A 80 4.83 -8.83 -26.09
C THR A 80 3.85 -7.66 -25.90
N ARG A 81 3.67 -6.85 -26.95
CA ARG A 81 2.72 -5.73 -26.94
C ARG A 81 1.28 -6.20 -26.69
N GLU A 82 0.93 -7.38 -27.20
CA GLU A 82 -0.36 -8.02 -27.03
C GLU A 82 -0.59 -8.43 -25.57
N GLU A 83 0.41 -9.01 -24.91
CA GLU A 83 0.35 -9.37 -23.50
C GLU A 83 0.21 -8.15 -22.58
N LEU A 84 0.93 -7.07 -22.89
CA LEU A 84 0.81 -5.79 -22.17
C LEU A 84 -0.59 -5.18 -22.31
N CYS A 85 -1.13 -5.17 -23.54
CA CYS A 85 -2.49 -4.70 -23.81
C CYS A 85 -3.53 -5.53 -23.05
N TRP A 86 -3.40 -6.86 -23.06
CA TRP A 86 -4.29 -7.75 -22.33
C TRP A 86 -4.21 -7.54 -20.81
N ARG A 87 -3.01 -7.45 -20.24
CA ARG A 87 -2.80 -7.18 -18.81
C ARG A 87 -3.39 -5.84 -18.39
N SER A 88 -3.17 -4.79 -19.18
CA SER A 88 -3.72 -3.45 -18.94
C SER A 88 -5.25 -3.48 -18.92
N LYS A 89 -5.88 -4.05 -19.94
CA LYS A 89 -7.35 -4.20 -20.01
C LYS A 89 -7.91 -4.97 -18.80
N ARG A 90 -7.22 -6.03 -18.38
CA ARG A 90 -7.62 -6.84 -17.22
C ARG A 90 -7.53 -6.07 -15.90
N LEU A 91 -6.47 -5.28 -15.70
CA LEU A 91 -6.32 -4.43 -14.51
C LEU A 91 -7.44 -3.39 -14.45
N THR A 92 -7.71 -2.68 -15.55
CA THR A 92 -8.81 -1.71 -15.63
C THR A 92 -10.15 -2.37 -15.31
N ALA A 93 -10.44 -3.53 -15.91
CA ALA A 93 -11.67 -4.26 -15.62
C ALA A 93 -11.78 -4.77 -14.16
N SER A 94 -10.65 -5.04 -13.50
CA SER A 94 -10.63 -5.38 -12.07
C SER A 94 -10.93 -4.16 -11.21
N MET A 95 -10.29 -3.02 -11.50
CA MET A 95 -10.51 -1.78 -10.76
C MET A 95 -11.96 -1.30 -10.89
N THR A 96 -12.54 -1.35 -12.09
CA THR A 96 -13.94 -0.98 -12.31
C THR A 96 -14.90 -1.88 -11.52
N ARG A 97 -14.62 -3.18 -11.42
CA ARG A 97 -15.44 -4.11 -10.62
C ARG A 97 -15.36 -3.81 -9.12
N CYS A 98 -14.17 -3.51 -8.60
CA CYS A 98 -14.01 -3.08 -7.21
C CYS A 98 -14.78 -1.79 -6.91
N ALA A 99 -14.72 -0.80 -7.81
CA ALA A 99 -15.46 0.45 -7.67
C ALA A 99 -16.98 0.24 -7.69
N GLN A 100 -17.46 -0.66 -8.57
CA GLN A 100 -18.88 -1.02 -8.64
C GLN A 100 -19.38 -1.68 -7.35
N SER A 101 -18.61 -2.64 -6.82
CA SER A 101 -18.94 -3.33 -5.56
C SER A 101 -18.98 -2.36 -4.38
N HIS A 102 -18.02 -1.43 -4.28
CA HIS A 102 -18.02 -0.41 -3.23
C HIS A 102 -19.25 0.50 -3.31
N LYS A 103 -19.67 0.89 -4.52
CA LYS A 103 -20.90 1.69 -4.73
C LYS A 103 -22.16 0.94 -4.29
N GLU A 104 -22.23 -0.36 -4.51
CA GLU A 104 -23.35 -1.19 -4.05
C GLU A 104 -23.36 -1.33 -2.53
N ILE A 105 -22.21 -1.56 -1.90
CA ILE A 105 -22.07 -1.61 -0.44
C ILE A 105 -22.56 -0.30 0.20
N CYS A 106 -22.12 0.86 -0.32
CA CYS A 106 -22.57 2.16 0.19
C CYS A 106 -24.08 2.37 0.03
N ARG A 107 -24.69 1.89 -1.07
CA ARG A 107 -26.15 1.96 -1.28
C ARG A 107 -26.91 1.09 -0.28
N PHE A 108 -26.43 -0.13 -0.01
CA PHE A 108 -27.04 -1.01 0.99
C PHE A 108 -26.93 -0.44 2.40
N ALA A 109 -25.77 0.14 2.77
CA ALA A 109 -25.59 0.80 4.06
C ALA A 109 -26.52 2.02 4.23
N ALA A 110 -26.69 2.84 3.19
CA ALA A 110 -27.62 3.97 3.20
C ALA A 110 -29.08 3.53 3.34
N ALA A 111 -29.49 2.48 2.61
CA ALA A 111 -30.85 1.93 2.69
C ALA A 111 -31.13 1.31 4.08
N GLY A 112 -30.17 0.57 4.64
CA GLY A 112 -30.27 0.02 6.01
C GLY A 112 -30.37 1.11 7.08
N GLY A 113 -29.55 2.17 6.95
CA GLY A 113 -29.63 3.35 7.82
C GLY A 113 -30.99 4.02 7.77
N ALA A 114 -31.55 4.22 6.56
CA ALA A 114 -32.87 4.81 6.37
C ALA A 114 -33.99 3.97 7.02
N ILE A 115 -33.94 2.65 6.88
CA ILE A 115 -34.91 1.73 7.51
C ILE A 115 -34.82 1.80 9.03
N LEU A 116 -33.60 1.82 9.59
CA LEU A 116 -33.39 1.92 11.04
C LEU A 116 -33.88 3.27 11.59
N THR A 117 -33.65 4.37 10.87
CA THR A 117 -34.18 5.68 11.26
C THR A 117 -35.69 5.77 11.17
N ALA A 118 -36.31 5.19 10.14
CA ALA A 118 -37.76 5.15 10.00
C ALA A 118 -38.41 4.34 11.13
N ASN A 119 -37.84 3.16 11.45
CA ASN A 119 -38.31 2.33 12.55
C ASN A 119 -38.11 2.99 13.92
N PHE A 120 -37.06 3.79 14.10
CA PHE A 120 -36.83 4.57 15.32
C PHE A 120 -37.88 5.68 15.48
N ILE A 121 -38.14 6.45 14.42
CA ILE A 121 -39.15 7.51 14.42
C ILE A 121 -40.55 6.92 14.68
N ASP A 122 -40.91 5.82 14.04
CA ASP A 122 -42.22 5.18 14.20
C ASP A 122 -42.41 4.61 15.62
N ARG A 123 -41.33 4.09 16.25
CA ARG A 123 -41.34 3.60 17.63
C ARG A 123 -41.45 4.72 18.67
N GLU A 124 -40.82 5.87 18.43
CA GLU A 124 -40.88 7.03 19.32
C GLU A 124 -42.20 7.81 19.19
N TYR A 125 -42.78 7.87 17.98
CA TYR A 125 -44.08 8.52 17.76
C TYR A 125 -45.26 7.69 18.29
N ASN A 126 -45.24 6.36 18.18
CA ASN A 126 -46.31 5.49 18.69
C ASN A 126 -46.23 5.18 20.21
N ARG A 127 -45.24 5.71 20.93
CA ARG A 127 -45.15 5.61 22.40
C ARG A 127 -45.79 6.77 23.16
N ASN A 128 -46.15 7.84 22.45
CA ASN A 128 -46.66 9.08 23.03
C ASN A 128 -48.17 9.31 22.80
N TYR A 129 -48.92 8.25 22.47
CA TYR A 129 -50.39 8.23 22.45
C TYR A 129 -50.93 7.03 23.20
#